data_AF-A0A7X6WIP0-F1
#
_entry.id   AF-A0A7X6WIP0-F1
#
_cell.length_a   1.000
_cell.length_b   1.000
_cell.length_c   1.000
_cell.angle_alpha   90.00
_cell.angle_beta   90.00
_cell.angle_gamma   90.00
#
_symmetry.space_group_name_H-M   'P 1'
#
loop_
_entity.id
_entity.type
_entity.pdbx_description
1 polymer ?
#
loop_
_entity_poly.entity_id
_entity_poly.type
_entity_poly.pdbx_seq_one_letter_code
_entity_poly.pdbx_strand_id
1 'polypeptide(L)'
;MAQYITVQQALDMINEGDEIVTGLGCAEAHAILSEIHTIAPRIQQPVEITNCLPMSDFKFQDGEYSDKFFVNGWFYSPTIRKIHKNGNASYIPNHLHSAGTRRLEHKVPRFYIGSCSAVDEHGYISLSMSNTYEKQMIDKVEVVILETNPNFPRTFGDVQIHVDDIQYLIEADYPVPIIESVDPNEKDEIIGKLIADLIKDGDCIQLGIGGIPNAVARALYDKKDLGVHTEMLTSEMAKLAKAGVITGAKKQKQKGKMVTTFVMGDQELYDFVDNNPIVEVLNGAYVNNPFVISQNDNQVSINTAIEIDLSGQVASESIGHIQY
;
A
#
# COMPACT_ATOMS: atom_id res chain seq x y z
N MET A 1 15.72 -21.77 5.77
CA MET A 1 16.08 -21.09 4.53
C MET A 1 14.95 -21.29 3.55
N ALA A 2 14.43 -20.19 3.00
CA ALA A 2 13.38 -20.20 2.00
C ALA A 2 13.75 -21.09 0.82
N GLN A 3 12.76 -21.83 0.31
CA GLN A 3 12.92 -22.61 -0.90
C GLN A 3 12.60 -21.74 -2.12
N TYR A 4 13.52 -21.65 -3.06
CA TYR A 4 13.23 -21.08 -4.38
C TYR A 4 12.35 -22.04 -5.17
N ILE A 5 11.22 -21.52 -5.66
CA ILE A 5 10.25 -22.26 -6.46
C ILE A 5 9.90 -21.47 -7.73
N THR A 6 9.40 -22.17 -8.74
CA THR A 6 8.85 -21.53 -9.93
C THR A 6 7.42 -21.04 -9.68
N VAL A 7 6.94 -20.12 -10.53
CA VAL A 7 5.53 -19.72 -10.53
C VAL A 7 4.61 -20.94 -10.64
N GLN A 8 4.90 -21.88 -11.55
CA GLN A 8 4.10 -23.10 -11.68
C GLN A 8 4.05 -23.93 -10.38
N GLN A 9 5.19 -24.10 -9.70
CA GLN A 9 5.22 -24.82 -8.43
C GLN A 9 4.36 -24.13 -7.36
N ALA A 10 4.39 -22.80 -7.29
CA ALA A 10 3.53 -22.03 -6.40
C ALA A 10 2.05 -22.20 -6.75
N LEU A 11 1.71 -22.13 -8.04
CA LEU A 11 0.35 -22.34 -8.54
C LEU A 11 -0.17 -23.74 -8.21
N ASP A 12 0.66 -24.77 -8.28
CA ASP A 12 0.30 -26.15 -7.96
C ASP A 12 -0.07 -26.35 -6.47
N MET A 13 0.34 -25.42 -5.58
CA MET A 13 0.02 -25.48 -4.15
C MET A 13 -1.37 -24.91 -3.80
N ILE A 14 -1.90 -24.03 -4.66
CA ILE A 14 -3.20 -23.38 -4.48
C ILE A 14 -4.30 -24.38 -4.84
N ASN A 15 -5.21 -24.67 -3.93
CA ASN A 15 -6.36 -25.54 -4.11
C ASN A 15 -7.64 -24.71 -4.22
N GLU A 16 -8.71 -25.34 -4.71
CA GLU A 16 -10.03 -24.73 -4.69
C GLU A 16 -10.47 -24.37 -3.25
N GLY A 17 -11.15 -23.23 -3.09
CA GLY A 17 -11.58 -22.73 -1.78
C GLY A 17 -10.47 -22.14 -0.90
N ASP A 18 -9.22 -22.07 -1.37
CA ASP A 18 -8.14 -21.40 -0.63
C ASP A 18 -8.40 -19.89 -0.53
N GLU A 19 -7.96 -19.32 0.59
CA GLU A 19 -7.95 -17.88 0.82
C GLU A 19 -6.52 -17.35 0.74
N ILE A 20 -6.35 -16.36 -0.14
CA ILE A 20 -5.10 -15.67 -0.42
C ILE A 20 -5.26 -14.22 0.01
N VAL A 21 -4.35 -13.70 0.83
CA VAL A 21 -4.16 -12.26 1.01
C VAL A 21 -2.94 -11.83 0.22
N THR A 22 -3.06 -10.76 -0.57
CA THR A 22 -1.94 -10.24 -1.37
C THR A 22 -1.41 -8.91 -0.83
N GLY A 23 -0.16 -8.57 -1.16
CA GLY A 23 0.44 -7.27 -0.78
C GLY A 23 -0.36 -6.07 -1.28
N LEU A 24 -0.40 -4.99 -0.49
CA LEU A 24 -1.12 -3.76 -0.82
C LEU A 24 -0.44 -3.02 -1.98
N GLY A 25 -1.23 -2.58 -2.96
CA GLY A 25 -0.77 -1.70 -4.03
C GLY A 25 0.47 -2.23 -4.75
N CYS A 26 1.56 -1.45 -4.72
CA CYS A 26 2.81 -1.82 -5.39
C CYS A 26 3.46 -3.10 -4.84
N ALA A 27 3.03 -3.61 -3.68
CA ALA A 27 3.53 -4.87 -3.11
C ALA A 27 2.79 -6.13 -3.62
N GLU A 28 1.84 -6.00 -4.55
CA GLU A 28 1.25 -7.16 -5.25
C GLU A 28 2.34 -8.02 -5.91
N ALA A 29 2.19 -9.35 -5.88
CA ALA A 29 3.09 -10.31 -6.53
C ALA A 29 2.66 -10.51 -7.99
N HIS A 30 3.34 -9.85 -8.93
CA HIS A 30 2.86 -9.80 -10.31
C HIS A 30 3.04 -11.11 -11.05
N ALA A 31 4.14 -11.83 -10.86
CA ALA A 31 4.45 -13.02 -11.66
C ALA A 31 3.40 -14.12 -11.45
N ILE A 32 3.08 -14.42 -10.18
CA ILE A 32 2.09 -15.43 -9.84
C ILE A 32 0.66 -14.98 -10.13
N LEU A 33 0.29 -13.73 -9.83
CA LEU A 33 -1.07 -13.23 -10.09
C LEU A 33 -1.37 -13.09 -11.59
N SER A 34 -0.35 -12.84 -12.41
CA SER A 34 -0.50 -12.85 -13.88
C SER A 34 -0.83 -14.23 -14.43
N GLU A 35 -0.40 -15.30 -13.76
CA GLU A 35 -0.56 -16.68 -14.21
C GLU A 35 -1.63 -17.46 -13.43
N ILE A 36 -2.18 -16.93 -12.32
CA ILE A 36 -3.12 -17.67 -11.47
C ILE A 36 -4.37 -18.16 -12.21
N HIS A 37 -4.84 -17.44 -13.23
CA HIS A 37 -5.94 -17.86 -14.09
C HIS A 37 -5.73 -19.24 -14.75
N THR A 38 -4.49 -19.68 -14.94
CA THR A 38 -4.16 -20.97 -15.56
C THR A 38 -4.61 -22.18 -14.75
N ILE A 39 -4.84 -22.02 -13.43
CA ILE A 39 -5.35 -23.11 -12.58
C ILE A 39 -6.87 -23.26 -12.69
N ALA A 40 -7.58 -22.33 -13.35
CA ALA A 40 -9.03 -22.33 -13.49
C ALA A 40 -9.66 -23.70 -13.88
N PRO A 41 -9.07 -24.52 -14.78
CA PRO A 41 -9.66 -25.81 -15.16
C PRO A 41 -9.85 -26.80 -14.00
N ARG A 42 -9.10 -26.65 -12.90
CA ARG A 42 -9.19 -27.51 -11.70
C ARG A 42 -9.91 -26.87 -10.52
N ILE A 43 -10.50 -25.68 -10.69
CA ILE A 43 -11.21 -24.96 -9.62
C ILE A 43 -12.73 -25.15 -9.78
N GLN A 44 -13.36 -25.81 -8.80
CA GLN A 44 -14.82 -25.93 -8.71
C GLN A 44 -15.38 -25.05 -7.59
N GLN A 45 -14.62 -24.84 -6.52
CA GLN A 45 -14.91 -23.86 -5.47
C GLN A 45 -14.00 -22.63 -5.63
N PRO A 46 -14.54 -21.40 -5.72
CA PRO A 46 -13.73 -20.22 -5.98
C PRO A 46 -12.55 -20.07 -5.01
N VAL A 47 -11.40 -19.70 -5.55
CA VAL A 47 -10.27 -19.21 -4.74
C VAL A 47 -10.54 -17.76 -4.36
N GLU A 48 -10.45 -17.44 -3.07
CA GLU A 48 -10.69 -16.09 -2.58
C GLU A 48 -9.40 -15.28 -2.55
N ILE A 49 -9.39 -14.12 -3.20
CA ILE A 49 -8.25 -13.21 -3.27
C ILE A 49 -8.62 -11.92 -2.56
N THR A 50 -7.96 -11.65 -1.44
CA THR A 50 -8.17 -10.45 -0.64
C THR A 50 -7.03 -9.47 -0.86
N ASN A 51 -7.36 -8.22 -1.20
CA ASN A 51 -6.37 -7.18 -1.43
C ASN A 51 -6.90 -5.80 -0.98
N CYS A 52 -5.99 -4.93 -0.56
CA CYS A 52 -6.23 -3.51 -0.41
C CYS A 52 -5.53 -2.74 -1.54
N LEU A 53 -6.30 -1.92 -2.26
CA LEU A 53 -5.79 -1.08 -3.36
C LEU A 53 -5.11 -1.87 -4.49
N PRO A 54 -5.80 -2.80 -5.19
CA PRO A 54 -5.18 -3.54 -6.28
C PRO A 54 -4.92 -2.62 -7.46
N MET A 55 -3.70 -2.65 -7.96
CA MET A 55 -3.15 -1.74 -8.98
C MET A 55 -3.16 -2.34 -10.38
N SER A 56 -3.15 -3.67 -10.46
CA SER A 56 -2.91 -4.39 -11.71
C SER A 56 -4.16 -5.09 -12.24
N ASP A 57 -4.28 -5.06 -13.57
CA ASP A 57 -5.34 -5.74 -14.31
C ASP A 57 -4.87 -7.15 -14.69
N PHE A 58 -5.28 -8.14 -13.89
CA PHE A 58 -4.87 -9.53 -14.08
C PHE A 58 -5.98 -10.33 -14.76
N LYS A 59 -5.61 -11.30 -15.59
CA LYS A 59 -6.57 -12.13 -16.34
C LYS A 59 -7.60 -12.86 -15.47
N PHE A 60 -7.25 -13.26 -14.25
CA PHE A 60 -8.20 -13.96 -13.36
C PHE A 60 -9.42 -13.10 -12.99
N GLN A 61 -9.32 -11.79 -13.20
CA GLN A 61 -10.38 -10.82 -12.95
C GLN A 61 -11.39 -10.71 -14.10
N ASP A 62 -11.09 -11.30 -15.26
CA ASP A 62 -11.99 -11.31 -16.41
C ASP A 62 -13.25 -12.14 -16.11
N GLY A 63 -14.38 -11.73 -16.71
CA GLY A 63 -15.69 -12.33 -16.43
C GLY A 63 -15.77 -13.83 -16.74
N GLU A 64 -14.89 -14.34 -17.62
CA GLU A 64 -14.80 -15.78 -17.93
C GLU A 64 -14.32 -16.64 -16.75
N TYR A 65 -13.67 -16.03 -15.75
CA TYR A 65 -13.20 -16.71 -14.54
C TYR A 65 -14.03 -16.36 -13.29
N SER A 66 -15.21 -15.77 -13.47
CA SER A 66 -16.04 -15.28 -12.37
C SER A 66 -16.57 -16.38 -11.42
N ASP A 67 -16.62 -17.63 -11.89
CA ASP A 67 -16.93 -18.81 -11.07
C ASP A 67 -15.67 -19.48 -10.46
N LYS A 68 -14.47 -18.96 -10.73
CA LYS A 68 -13.18 -19.55 -10.33
C LYS A 68 -12.44 -18.72 -9.29
N PHE A 69 -12.56 -17.40 -9.35
CA PHE A 69 -11.88 -16.50 -8.44
C PHE A 69 -12.86 -15.47 -7.90
N PHE A 70 -12.80 -15.23 -6.59
CA PHE A 70 -13.62 -14.23 -5.92
C PHE A 70 -12.72 -13.18 -5.27
N VAL A 71 -12.93 -11.91 -5.59
CA VAL A 71 -12.07 -10.82 -5.11
C VAL A 71 -12.72 -10.08 -3.94
N ASN A 72 -12.10 -10.16 -2.77
CA ASN A 72 -12.50 -9.42 -1.58
C ASN A 72 -11.68 -8.13 -1.47
N GLY A 73 -12.29 -7.00 -1.85
CA GLY A 73 -11.65 -5.69 -1.79
C GLY A 73 -11.76 -5.04 -0.41
N TRP A 74 -10.62 -4.72 0.22
CA TRP A 74 -10.58 -3.87 1.42
C TRP A 74 -10.61 -2.38 1.12
N PHE A 75 -10.36 -2.04 -0.14
CA PHE A 75 -10.53 -0.71 -0.69
C PHE A 75 -11.17 -0.85 -2.07
N TYR A 76 -12.22 -0.08 -2.35
CA TYR A 76 -13.04 -0.27 -3.55
C TYR A 76 -12.43 0.44 -4.76
N SER A 77 -11.24 0.01 -5.16
CA SER A 77 -10.43 0.62 -6.22
C SER A 77 -11.08 0.57 -7.62
N PRO A 78 -10.54 1.30 -8.63
CA PRO A 78 -11.01 1.19 -10.02
C PRO A 78 -11.09 -0.25 -10.53
N THR A 79 -10.15 -1.11 -10.10
CA THR A 79 -10.11 -2.54 -10.42
C THR A 79 -11.32 -3.26 -9.85
N ILE A 80 -11.62 -3.07 -8.55
CA ILE A 80 -12.80 -3.70 -7.92
C ILE A 80 -14.09 -3.21 -8.58
N ARG A 81 -14.19 -1.91 -8.89
CA ARG A 81 -15.33 -1.32 -9.64
C ARG A 81 -15.54 -1.98 -10.99
N LYS A 82 -14.47 -2.20 -11.75
CA LYS A 82 -14.50 -2.82 -13.08
C LYS A 82 -15.08 -4.24 -13.02
N ILE A 83 -14.70 -5.02 -12.01
CA ILE A 83 -15.00 -6.46 -11.92
C ILE A 83 -16.29 -6.75 -11.16
N HIS A 84 -16.78 -5.82 -10.31
CA HIS A 84 -17.98 -6.05 -9.51
C HIS A 84 -19.22 -6.44 -10.33
N LYS A 85 -19.36 -5.91 -11.55
CA LYS A 85 -20.45 -6.28 -12.48
C LYS A 85 -20.47 -7.77 -12.87
N ASN A 86 -19.36 -8.48 -12.70
CA ASN A 86 -19.24 -9.91 -13.00
C ASN A 86 -19.81 -10.78 -11.86
N GLY A 87 -20.13 -10.19 -10.69
CA GLY A 87 -20.70 -10.90 -9.53
C GLY A 87 -19.68 -11.64 -8.65
N ASN A 88 -18.38 -11.54 -8.96
CA ASN A 88 -17.30 -12.22 -8.26
C ASN A 88 -16.35 -11.27 -7.50
N ALA A 89 -16.89 -10.16 -7.01
CA ALA A 89 -16.15 -9.25 -6.14
C ALA A 89 -17.03 -8.73 -5.01
N SER A 90 -16.43 -8.51 -3.85
CA SER A 90 -17.05 -7.88 -2.69
C SER A 90 -16.24 -6.65 -2.26
N TYR A 91 -16.92 -5.75 -1.55
CA TYR A 91 -16.28 -4.72 -0.75
C TYR A 91 -16.48 -5.05 0.73
N ILE A 92 -15.39 -5.06 1.49
CA ILE A 92 -15.42 -5.28 2.94
C ILE A 92 -15.07 -3.95 3.61
N PRO A 93 -16.07 -3.19 4.11
CA PRO A 93 -15.80 -1.96 4.85
C PRO A 93 -14.97 -2.25 6.09
N ASN A 94 -13.86 -1.52 6.24
CA ASN A 94 -12.94 -1.70 7.35
C ASN A 94 -12.20 -0.40 7.67
N HIS A 95 -11.53 -0.37 8.82
CA HIS A 95 -10.54 0.67 9.11
C HIS A 95 -9.16 0.10 8.85
N LEU A 96 -8.39 0.74 7.98
CA LEU A 96 -7.11 0.21 7.49
C LEU A 96 -6.13 -0.14 8.62
N HIS A 97 -6.08 0.67 9.69
CA HIS A 97 -5.25 0.41 10.87
C HIS A 97 -5.55 -0.91 11.59
N SER A 98 -6.70 -1.54 11.30
CA SER A 98 -7.16 -2.79 11.92
C SER A 98 -7.49 -3.88 10.89
N ALA A 99 -7.38 -3.61 9.59
CA ALA A 99 -7.84 -4.51 8.53
C ALA A 99 -7.20 -5.90 8.63
N GLY A 100 -5.86 -5.94 8.72
CA GLY A 100 -5.12 -7.19 8.89
C GLY A 100 -5.47 -7.92 10.19
N THR A 101 -5.54 -7.20 11.31
CA THR A 101 -5.89 -7.78 12.61
C THR A 101 -7.31 -8.37 12.61
N ARG A 102 -8.30 -7.63 12.12
CA ARG A 102 -9.69 -8.09 12.04
C ARG A 102 -9.86 -9.27 11.12
N ARG A 103 -9.13 -9.30 10.00
CA ARG A 103 -9.10 -10.46 9.11
C ARG A 103 -8.62 -11.70 9.85
N LEU A 104 -7.49 -11.62 10.53
CA LEU A 104 -6.88 -12.73 11.27
C LEU A 104 -7.73 -13.19 12.47
N GLU A 105 -8.46 -12.28 13.13
CA GLU A 105 -9.44 -12.61 14.18
C GLU A 105 -10.65 -13.38 13.63
N HIS A 106 -11.09 -13.05 12.41
CA HIS A 106 -12.22 -13.73 11.76
C HIS A 106 -11.83 -15.11 11.24
N LYS A 107 -10.76 -15.17 10.43
CA LYS A 107 -10.23 -16.39 9.83
C LYS A 107 -8.79 -16.13 9.38
N VAL A 108 -7.89 -17.07 9.67
CA VAL A 108 -6.52 -17.01 9.15
C VAL A 108 -6.52 -17.56 7.71
N PRO A 109 -6.13 -16.77 6.70
CA PRO A 109 -6.00 -17.26 5.32
C PRO A 109 -4.85 -18.27 5.25
N ARG A 110 -4.89 -19.18 4.28
CA ARG A 110 -3.81 -20.16 4.11
C ARG A 110 -2.57 -19.53 3.49
N PHE A 111 -2.75 -18.55 2.59
CA PHE A 111 -1.66 -17.92 1.85
C PHE A 111 -1.54 -16.42 2.13
N TYR A 112 -0.29 -15.97 2.22
CA TYR A 112 0.10 -14.61 1.90
C TYR A 112 1.02 -14.62 0.67
N ILE A 113 0.73 -13.74 -0.30
CA ILE A 113 1.50 -13.64 -1.54
C ILE A 113 1.85 -12.17 -1.82
N GLY A 114 3.13 -11.83 -1.93
CA GLY A 114 3.57 -10.44 -2.11
C GLY A 114 4.92 -10.30 -2.79
N SER A 115 5.35 -9.06 -3.01
CA SER A 115 6.67 -8.72 -3.56
C SER A 115 7.63 -8.25 -2.46
N CYS A 116 8.93 -8.44 -2.66
CA CYS A 116 9.99 -7.96 -1.79
C CYS A 116 11.24 -7.55 -2.58
N SER A 117 12.17 -6.88 -1.90
CA SER A 117 13.49 -6.56 -2.48
C SER A 117 14.29 -7.84 -2.74
N ALA A 118 15.40 -7.71 -3.47
CA ALA A 118 16.42 -8.74 -3.50
C ALA A 118 16.91 -9.11 -2.08
N VAL A 119 17.31 -10.36 -1.91
CA VAL A 119 17.98 -10.86 -0.69
C VAL A 119 19.35 -10.19 -0.57
N ASP A 120 19.62 -9.60 0.59
CA ASP A 120 20.91 -8.95 0.88
C ASP A 120 22.00 -9.94 1.31
N GLU A 121 23.23 -9.45 1.46
CA GLU A 121 24.39 -10.25 1.84
C GLU A 121 24.29 -10.91 3.23
N HIS A 122 23.30 -10.50 4.04
CA HIS A 122 23.05 -11.02 5.38
C HIS A 122 21.85 -11.97 5.42
N GLY A 123 21.24 -12.28 4.28
CA GLY A 123 20.09 -13.18 4.20
C GLY A 123 18.77 -12.50 4.55
N TYR A 124 18.67 -11.18 4.47
CA TYR A 124 17.43 -10.44 4.70
C TYR A 124 16.81 -9.95 3.38
N ILE A 125 15.49 -9.99 3.32
CA ILE A 125 14.71 -9.19 2.37
C ILE A 125 14.13 -7.97 3.08
N SER A 126 13.72 -6.98 2.30
CA SER A 126 12.77 -5.94 2.73
C SER A 126 11.42 -6.18 2.05
N LEU A 127 10.31 -6.05 2.79
CA LEU A 127 8.95 -5.96 2.21
C LEU A 127 8.77 -4.73 1.31
N SER A 128 9.78 -3.87 1.23
CA SER A 128 9.93 -2.85 0.21
C SER A 128 8.81 -1.80 0.28
N MET A 129 7.79 -1.91 -0.57
CA MET A 129 6.82 -0.86 -0.79
C MET A 129 5.67 -0.84 0.23
N SER A 130 5.45 -1.89 1.04
CA SER A 130 4.32 -1.89 1.99
C SER A 130 4.54 -2.75 3.23
N ASN A 131 4.05 -2.28 4.37
CA ASN A 131 3.81 -3.06 5.58
C ASN A 131 2.50 -2.66 6.31
N THR A 132 1.47 -2.36 5.54
CA THR A 132 0.13 -2.06 6.06
C THR A 132 -0.50 -3.21 6.82
N TYR A 133 -0.32 -4.43 6.33
CA TYR A 133 -0.76 -5.66 7.00
C TYR A 133 0.15 -6.86 6.67
N GLU A 134 1.12 -6.68 5.78
CA GLU A 134 1.92 -7.72 5.15
C GLU A 134 2.66 -8.55 6.20
N LYS A 135 3.45 -7.90 7.07
CA LYS A 135 4.16 -8.62 8.13
C LYS A 135 3.21 -9.31 9.12
N GLN A 136 2.06 -8.69 9.43
CA GLN A 136 1.05 -9.33 10.28
C GLN A 136 0.49 -10.61 9.66
N MET A 137 0.33 -10.64 8.34
CA MET A 137 -0.11 -11.83 7.59
C MET A 137 0.98 -12.89 7.56
N ILE A 138 2.20 -12.51 7.17
CA ILE A 138 3.36 -13.41 7.11
C ILE A 138 3.54 -14.15 8.44
N ASP A 139 3.39 -13.46 9.57
CA ASP A 139 3.54 -14.04 10.91
C ASP A 139 2.47 -15.10 11.28
N LYS A 140 1.41 -15.27 10.47
CA LYS A 140 0.23 -16.07 10.83
C LYS A 140 -0.21 -17.11 9.80
N VAL A 141 0.00 -16.85 8.52
CA VAL A 141 -0.44 -17.77 7.45
C VAL A 141 0.39 -19.06 7.44
N GLU A 142 -0.17 -20.10 6.83
CA GLU A 142 0.53 -21.38 6.67
C GLU A 142 1.62 -21.30 5.59
N VAL A 143 1.33 -20.57 4.50
CA VAL A 143 2.20 -20.49 3.32
C VAL A 143 2.48 -19.04 2.96
N VAL A 144 3.74 -18.63 3.07
CA VAL A 144 4.24 -17.35 2.57
C VAL A 144 4.99 -17.58 1.25
N ILE A 145 4.57 -16.87 0.21
CA ILE A 145 5.24 -16.83 -1.09
C ILE A 145 5.60 -15.38 -1.40
N LEU A 146 6.90 -15.07 -1.48
CA LEU A 146 7.36 -13.75 -1.89
C LEU A 146 8.06 -13.79 -3.25
N GLU A 147 7.75 -12.82 -4.10
CA GLU A 147 8.51 -12.53 -5.31
C GLU A 147 9.69 -11.63 -4.95
N THR A 148 10.91 -12.16 -5.02
CA THR A 148 12.14 -11.40 -4.81
C THR A 148 12.53 -10.72 -6.11
N ASN A 149 12.52 -9.39 -6.10
CA ASN A 149 12.71 -8.59 -7.31
C ASN A 149 13.78 -7.50 -7.08
N PRO A 150 14.85 -7.45 -7.90
CA PRO A 150 15.90 -6.44 -7.74
C PRO A 150 15.44 -5.01 -8.06
N ASN A 151 14.32 -4.84 -8.76
CA ASN A 151 13.74 -3.53 -9.05
C ASN A 151 12.98 -2.94 -7.83
N PHE A 152 12.69 -3.76 -6.81
CA PHE A 152 11.97 -3.33 -5.62
C PHE A 152 12.94 -2.72 -4.59
N PRO A 153 12.76 -1.43 -4.20
CA PRO A 153 13.66 -0.76 -3.27
C PRO A 153 13.82 -1.50 -1.94
N ARG A 154 15.02 -1.51 -1.39
CA ARG A 154 15.29 -1.98 -0.04
C ARG A 154 15.01 -0.85 0.96
N THR A 155 13.75 -0.74 1.37
CA THR A 155 13.32 0.22 2.41
C THR A 155 13.66 -0.28 3.81
N PHE A 156 13.70 0.65 4.77
CA PHE A 156 13.94 0.37 6.19
C PHE A 156 12.65 0.49 7.02
N GLY A 157 12.71 0.08 8.28
CA GLY A 157 11.58 0.08 9.21
C GLY A 157 11.25 -1.33 9.67
N ASP A 158 9.96 -1.64 9.83
CA ASP A 158 9.48 -2.96 10.25
C ASP A 158 9.24 -3.89 9.04
N VAL A 159 10.14 -3.83 8.07
CA VAL A 159 10.02 -4.51 6.76
C VAL A 159 11.07 -5.59 6.53
N GLN A 160 12.06 -5.69 7.41
CA GLN A 160 13.17 -6.63 7.25
C GLN A 160 12.76 -8.02 7.77
N ILE A 161 12.91 -9.03 6.92
CA ILE A 161 12.59 -10.43 7.27
C ILE A 161 13.76 -11.29 6.83
N HIS A 162 14.24 -12.18 7.70
CA HIS A 162 15.28 -13.12 7.32
C HIS A 162 14.68 -14.22 6.45
N VAL A 163 15.42 -14.70 5.43
CA VAL A 163 14.92 -15.75 4.53
C VAL A 163 14.64 -17.08 5.24
N ASP A 164 15.08 -17.27 6.48
CA ASP A 164 14.70 -18.44 7.27
C ASP A 164 13.28 -18.36 7.85
N ASP A 165 12.70 -17.17 7.92
CA ASP A 165 11.36 -16.93 8.49
C ASP A 165 10.24 -17.01 7.44
N ILE A 166 10.57 -17.27 6.16
CA ILE A 166 9.62 -17.43 5.05
C ILE A 166 9.79 -18.79 4.36
N GLN A 167 8.72 -19.32 3.78
CA GLN A 167 8.73 -20.66 3.18
C GLN A 167 9.24 -20.64 1.74
N TYR A 168 8.75 -19.72 0.90
CA TYR A 168 8.99 -19.76 -0.54
C TYR A 168 9.38 -18.41 -1.13
N LEU A 169 10.34 -18.46 -2.06
CA LEU A 169 10.75 -17.34 -2.91
C LEU A 169 10.55 -17.69 -4.38
N ILE A 170 10.11 -16.71 -5.16
CA ILE A 170 10.08 -16.75 -6.63
C ILE A 170 10.99 -15.62 -7.13
N GLU A 171 11.94 -15.93 -8.01
CA GLU A 171 12.72 -14.88 -8.68
C GLU A 171 11.84 -14.13 -9.67
N ALA A 172 11.83 -12.81 -9.56
CA ALA A 172 11.03 -11.93 -10.39
C ALA A 172 11.88 -10.82 -11.00
N ASP A 173 11.50 -10.38 -12.19
CA ASP A 173 12.10 -9.25 -12.89
C ASP A 173 11.02 -8.47 -13.65
N TYR A 174 10.43 -7.51 -12.95
CA TYR A 174 9.48 -6.54 -13.50
C TYR A 174 9.62 -5.21 -12.78
N PRO A 175 9.31 -4.07 -13.43
CA PRO A 175 9.36 -2.77 -12.79
C PRO A 175 8.31 -2.66 -11.68
N VAL A 176 8.62 -1.90 -10.62
CA VAL A 176 7.62 -1.54 -9.61
C VAL A 176 6.50 -0.75 -10.30
N PRO A 177 5.21 -1.07 -10.07
CA PRO A 177 4.11 -0.29 -10.63
C PRO A 177 4.21 1.18 -10.25
N ILE A 178 4.08 2.08 -11.23
CA ILE A 178 4.10 3.54 -11.01
C ILE A 178 2.70 4.14 -11.04
N ILE A 179 2.51 5.24 -10.32
CA ILE A 179 1.37 6.14 -10.48
C ILE A 179 1.88 7.47 -11.04
N GLU A 180 1.30 7.88 -12.16
CA GLU A 180 1.59 9.17 -12.75
C GLU A 180 1.09 10.31 -11.85
N SER A 181 1.93 11.33 -11.67
CA SER A 181 1.53 12.54 -10.97
C SER A 181 0.49 13.31 -11.80
N VAL A 182 -0.60 13.69 -11.15
CA VAL A 182 -1.62 14.57 -11.74
C VAL A 182 -1.22 16.02 -11.49
N ASP A 183 -1.17 16.82 -12.56
CA ASP A 183 -0.95 18.25 -12.41
C ASP A 183 -2.19 18.93 -11.79
N PRO A 184 -2.00 19.74 -10.73
CA PRO A 184 -3.02 20.64 -10.19
C PRO A 184 -3.67 21.51 -11.27
N ASN A 185 -4.99 21.60 -11.23
CA ASN A 185 -5.73 22.62 -11.97
C ASN A 185 -5.81 23.93 -11.16
N GLU A 186 -6.40 24.98 -11.73
CA GLU A 186 -6.54 26.30 -11.07
C GLU A 186 -7.27 26.23 -9.71
N LYS A 187 -8.30 25.39 -9.58
CA LYS A 187 -9.02 25.21 -8.31
C LYS A 187 -8.14 24.49 -7.29
N ASP A 188 -7.41 23.48 -7.72
CA ASP A 188 -6.49 22.73 -6.85
C ASP A 188 -5.42 23.68 -6.30
N GLU A 189 -4.85 24.56 -7.13
CA GLU A 189 -3.86 25.57 -6.73
C GLU A 189 -4.41 26.57 -5.70
N ILE A 190 -5.68 26.99 -5.87
CA ILE A 190 -6.34 27.85 -4.88
C ILE A 190 -6.51 27.11 -3.55
N ILE A 191 -7.03 25.88 -3.58
CA ILE A 191 -7.21 25.04 -2.40
C ILE A 191 -5.86 24.78 -1.71
N GLY A 192 -4.83 24.46 -2.50
CA GLY A 192 -3.47 24.20 -2.04
C GLY A 192 -2.90 25.34 -1.23
N LYS A 193 -3.02 26.57 -1.72
CA LYS A 193 -2.58 27.79 -1.00
C LYS A 193 -3.35 28.01 0.29
N LEU A 194 -4.68 27.85 0.26
CA LEU A 194 -5.51 28.02 1.46
C LEU A 194 -5.13 27.03 2.57
N ILE A 195 -4.81 25.79 2.21
CA ILE A 195 -4.34 24.76 3.15
C ILE A 195 -2.91 25.07 3.63
N ALA A 196 -2.00 25.47 2.72
CA ALA A 196 -0.62 25.79 3.06
C ALA A 196 -0.47 26.97 4.04
N ASP A 197 -1.42 27.92 4.02
CA ASP A 197 -1.49 29.02 4.99
C ASP A 197 -1.81 28.54 6.42
N LEU A 198 -2.45 27.37 6.56
CA LEU A 198 -2.73 26.75 7.87
C LEU A 198 -1.54 25.96 8.41
N ILE A 199 -0.60 25.57 7.54
CA ILE A 199 0.59 24.79 7.89
C ILE A 199 1.71 25.73 8.35
N LYS A 200 2.34 25.39 9.47
CA LYS A 200 3.44 26.13 10.07
C LYS A 200 4.75 25.38 9.90
N ASP A 201 5.86 26.11 10.03
CA ASP A 201 7.18 25.51 10.15
C ASP A 201 7.21 24.53 11.33
N GLY A 202 7.74 23.33 11.11
CA GLY A 202 7.83 22.28 12.12
C GLY A 202 6.61 21.36 12.25
N ASP A 203 5.51 21.61 11.51
CA ASP A 203 4.34 20.73 11.54
C ASP A 203 4.65 19.34 10.98
N CYS A 204 3.89 18.32 11.42
CA CYS A 204 4.02 16.94 10.94
C CYS A 204 2.88 16.62 9.98
N ILE A 205 3.18 16.41 8.70
CA ILE A 205 2.17 16.31 7.65
C ILE A 205 1.84 14.88 7.26
N GLN A 206 0.58 14.69 6.85
CA GLN A 206 0.08 13.56 6.07
C GLN A 206 -0.65 14.12 4.85
N LEU A 207 -0.29 13.64 3.66
CA LEU A 207 -0.91 14.01 2.39
C LEU A 207 -1.34 12.74 1.65
N GLY A 208 -2.46 12.81 0.94
CA GLY A 208 -2.85 11.81 -0.06
C GLY A 208 -2.21 12.05 -1.42
N ILE A 209 -2.83 11.50 -2.46
CA ILE A 209 -2.47 11.70 -3.88
C ILE A 209 -3.51 12.52 -4.63
N GLY A 210 -3.12 13.03 -5.80
CA GLY A 210 -4.01 13.74 -6.74
C GLY A 210 -3.74 15.24 -6.81
N GLY A 211 -4.52 15.94 -7.64
CA GLY A 211 -4.30 17.36 -7.94
C GLY A 211 -4.27 18.25 -6.69
N ILE A 212 -5.22 18.07 -5.75
CA ILE A 212 -5.26 18.88 -4.51
C ILE A 212 -4.04 18.62 -3.61
N PRO A 213 -3.71 17.38 -3.18
CA PRO A 213 -2.51 17.14 -2.38
C PRO A 213 -1.21 17.60 -3.06
N ASN A 214 -1.11 17.44 -4.39
CA ASN A 214 0.04 17.93 -5.15
C ASN A 214 0.14 19.46 -5.12
N ALA A 215 -0.99 20.18 -5.22
CA ALA A 215 -1.04 21.63 -5.08
C ALA A 215 -0.60 22.09 -3.68
N VAL A 216 -1.06 21.39 -2.64
CA VAL A 216 -0.60 21.64 -1.27
C VAL A 216 0.91 21.47 -1.19
N ALA A 217 1.46 20.34 -1.64
CA ALA A 217 2.89 20.08 -1.60
C ALA A 217 3.71 21.16 -2.32
N ARG A 218 3.27 21.62 -3.50
CA ARG A 218 3.90 22.73 -4.24
C ARG A 218 3.90 24.05 -3.45
N ALA A 219 2.84 24.31 -2.68
CA ALA A 219 2.73 25.49 -1.86
C ALA A 219 3.52 25.42 -0.54
N LEU A 220 4.22 24.30 -0.25
CA LEU A 220 5.00 24.13 0.98
C LEU A 220 6.52 24.34 0.80
N TYR A 221 7.00 24.68 -0.39
CA TYR A 221 8.44 24.82 -0.67
C TYR A 221 9.15 25.91 0.16
N ASP A 222 8.41 26.85 0.73
CA ASP A 222 8.93 27.91 1.59
C ASP A 222 8.90 27.57 3.08
N LYS A 223 8.25 26.46 3.47
CA LYS A 223 8.20 25.97 4.85
C LYS A 223 9.54 25.37 5.27
N LYS A 224 9.72 25.23 6.58
CA LYS A 224 10.93 24.70 7.18
C LYS A 224 10.64 23.64 8.23
N ASP A 225 11.54 22.69 8.32
CA ASP A 225 11.57 21.65 9.34
C ASP A 225 10.31 20.79 9.44
N LEU A 226 9.57 20.61 8.32
CA LEU A 226 8.38 19.77 8.31
C LEU A 226 8.73 18.32 8.66
N GLY A 227 7.82 17.65 9.35
CA GLY A 227 7.85 16.21 9.60
C GLY A 227 6.90 15.44 8.69
N VAL A 228 7.14 14.14 8.51
CA VAL A 228 6.20 13.25 7.82
C VAL A 228 5.84 12.07 8.71
N HIS A 229 4.55 11.90 8.95
CA HIS A 229 3.92 10.71 9.50
C HIS A 229 2.64 10.51 8.72
N THR A 230 2.69 9.67 7.70
CA THR A 230 1.67 9.55 6.65
C THR A 230 1.25 8.09 6.47
N GLU A 231 0.05 7.84 5.98
CA GLU A 231 -0.30 6.48 5.54
C GLU A 231 0.57 6.11 4.32
N MET A 232 0.45 6.90 3.26
CA MET A 232 1.16 6.74 2.00
C MET A 232 2.28 7.77 1.85
N LEU A 233 3.49 7.32 1.53
CA LEU A 233 4.58 8.20 1.09
C LEU A 233 4.50 8.40 -0.43
N THR A 234 4.50 9.66 -0.85
CA THR A 234 4.27 10.07 -2.24
C THR A 234 5.48 10.79 -2.84
N SER A 235 5.52 10.90 -4.18
CA SER A 235 6.62 11.56 -4.90
C SER A 235 6.81 13.03 -4.50
N GLU A 236 5.73 13.76 -4.22
CA GLU A 236 5.82 15.16 -3.81
C GLU A 236 6.46 15.32 -2.42
N MET A 237 6.22 14.39 -1.49
CA MET A 237 6.93 14.38 -0.20
C MET A 237 8.43 14.12 -0.37
N ALA A 238 8.81 13.21 -1.28
CA ALA A 238 10.22 12.97 -1.59
C ALA A 238 10.89 14.22 -2.18
N LYS A 239 10.21 14.94 -3.08
CA LYS A 239 10.71 16.21 -3.66
C LYS A 239 10.91 17.29 -2.59
N LEU A 240 9.95 17.45 -1.67
CA LEU A 240 10.08 18.37 -0.53
C LEU A 240 11.22 17.97 0.42
N ALA A 241 11.43 16.68 0.65
CA ALA A 241 12.57 16.20 1.44
C ALA A 241 13.92 16.50 0.74
N LYS A 242 14.03 16.24 -0.57
CA LYS A 242 15.23 16.60 -1.36
C LYS A 242 15.49 18.11 -1.36
N ALA A 243 14.44 18.94 -1.31
CA ALA A 243 14.55 20.39 -1.20
C ALA A 243 14.92 20.88 0.21
N GLY A 244 15.01 19.99 1.21
CA GLY A 244 15.34 20.33 2.60
C GLY A 244 14.17 20.92 3.41
N VAL A 245 12.96 20.91 2.85
CA VAL A 245 11.73 21.38 3.52
C VAL A 245 11.32 20.40 4.61
N ILE A 246 11.34 19.10 4.27
CA ILE A 246 11.05 18.00 5.20
C ILE A 246 12.36 17.54 5.82
N THR A 247 12.49 17.72 7.14
CA THR A 247 13.66 17.28 7.92
C THR A 247 13.28 16.31 9.03
N GLY A 248 12.02 16.33 9.48
CA GLY A 248 11.56 15.57 10.64
C GLY A 248 12.19 16.01 11.96
N ALA A 249 12.92 17.14 12.00
CA ALA A 249 13.67 17.58 13.16
C ALA A 249 12.80 18.04 14.34
N LYS A 250 11.51 18.33 14.09
CA LYS A 250 10.54 18.75 15.11
C LYS A 250 9.59 17.64 15.56
N LYS A 251 9.67 16.45 14.96
CA LYS A 251 8.86 15.30 15.38
C LYS A 251 9.29 14.80 16.77
N GLN A 252 8.31 14.33 17.53
CA GLN A 252 8.46 13.72 18.85
C GLN A 252 8.71 12.21 18.72
N LYS A 253 8.06 11.58 17.72
CA LYS A 253 8.19 10.16 17.38
C LYS A 253 8.95 10.00 16.07
N GLN A 254 9.85 9.00 16.01
CA GLN A 254 10.69 8.76 14.83
C GLN A 254 11.34 10.05 14.31
N LYS A 255 11.99 10.78 15.22
CA LYS A 255 12.61 12.06 14.95
C LYS A 255 13.64 11.95 13.82
N GLY A 256 13.58 12.87 12.85
CA GLY A 256 14.44 12.85 11.67
C GLY A 256 14.05 11.81 10.61
N LYS A 257 12.90 11.14 10.77
CA LYS A 257 12.40 10.14 9.83
C LYS A 257 11.10 10.56 9.17
N MET A 258 10.92 10.17 7.92
CA MET A 258 9.67 10.11 7.20
C MET A 258 9.04 8.73 7.47
N VAL A 259 7.92 8.72 8.20
CA VAL A 259 7.23 7.48 8.60
C VAL A 259 6.05 7.24 7.68
N THR A 260 5.94 6.02 7.18
CA THR A 260 4.85 5.58 6.29
C THR A 260 4.47 4.13 6.51
N THR A 261 3.30 3.70 6.04
CA THR A 261 2.94 2.28 5.97
C THR A 261 3.08 1.69 4.57
N PHE A 262 2.98 2.50 3.51
CA PHE A 262 3.31 2.08 2.16
C PHE A 262 3.80 3.24 1.28
N VAL A 263 4.56 2.91 0.24
CA VAL A 263 5.17 3.83 -0.71
C VAL A 263 4.56 3.59 -2.08
N MET A 264 4.15 4.66 -2.76
CA MET A 264 3.60 4.55 -4.11
C MET A 264 3.72 5.90 -4.84
N GLY A 265 4.15 5.86 -6.09
CA GLY A 265 4.44 7.07 -6.87
C GLY A 265 5.18 6.77 -8.16
N ASP A 266 6.07 7.68 -8.55
CA ASP A 266 6.94 7.54 -9.71
C ASP A 266 8.28 6.84 -9.38
N GLN A 267 9.08 6.57 -10.42
CA GLN A 267 10.40 5.97 -10.26
C GLN A 267 11.33 6.83 -9.39
N GLU A 268 11.21 8.16 -9.44
CA GLU A 268 12.05 9.06 -8.65
C GLU A 268 11.83 8.89 -7.13
N LEU A 269 10.58 8.61 -6.72
CA LEU A 269 10.28 8.20 -5.35
C LEU A 269 10.92 6.87 -5.00
N TYR A 270 10.84 5.87 -5.88
CA TYR A 270 11.40 4.54 -5.63
C TYR A 270 12.93 4.58 -5.48
N ASP A 271 13.60 5.34 -6.34
CA ASP A 271 15.04 5.60 -6.23
C ASP A 271 15.38 6.36 -4.93
N PHE A 272 14.49 7.25 -4.48
CA PHE A 272 14.69 8.02 -3.25
C PHE A 272 14.56 7.18 -1.98
N VAL A 273 13.65 6.19 -1.94
CA VAL A 273 13.45 5.36 -0.75
C VAL A 273 14.42 4.19 -0.68
N ASP A 274 15.04 3.79 -1.79
CA ASP A 274 16.00 2.69 -1.82
C ASP A 274 17.21 2.97 -0.93
N ASN A 275 17.44 2.10 0.05
CA ASN A 275 18.52 2.21 1.04
C ASN A 275 18.64 3.59 1.70
N ASN A 276 17.53 4.33 1.81
CA ASN A 276 17.53 5.67 2.41
C ASN A 276 17.12 5.62 3.89
N PRO A 277 18.05 5.84 4.84
CA PRO A 277 17.77 5.67 6.26
C PRO A 277 16.79 6.69 6.83
N ILE A 278 16.44 7.76 6.10
CA ILE A 278 15.44 8.72 6.58
C ILE A 278 14.01 8.20 6.41
N VAL A 279 13.79 7.15 5.61
CA VAL A 279 12.46 6.59 5.35
C VAL A 279 12.27 5.33 6.19
N GLU A 280 11.17 5.26 6.91
CA GLU A 280 10.75 4.07 7.67
C GLU A 280 9.35 3.64 7.25
N VAL A 281 9.27 2.47 6.63
CA VAL A 281 8.02 1.75 6.35
C VAL A 281 7.70 0.88 7.57
N LEU A 282 6.61 1.21 8.25
CA LEU A 282 6.21 0.59 9.52
C LEU A 282 4.84 -0.06 9.39
N ASN A 283 4.50 -0.89 10.38
CA ASN A 283 3.22 -1.57 10.44
C ASN A 283 2.03 -0.59 10.35
N GLY A 284 1.05 -0.87 9.49
CA GLY A 284 -0.16 -0.03 9.34
C GLY A 284 -0.94 0.15 10.64
N ALA A 285 -0.97 -0.86 11.51
CA ALA A 285 -1.60 -0.75 12.83
C ALA A 285 -0.85 0.16 13.82
N TYR A 286 0.41 0.52 13.52
CA TYR A 286 1.15 1.55 14.23
C TYR A 286 0.97 2.92 13.57
N VAL A 287 1.23 3.01 12.26
CA VAL A 287 1.24 4.29 11.52
C VAL A 287 -0.14 4.94 11.55
N ASN A 288 -1.20 4.15 11.35
CA ASN A 288 -2.57 4.67 11.28
C ASN A 288 -3.29 4.65 12.64
N ASN A 289 -2.57 4.40 13.74
CA ASN A 289 -3.15 4.43 15.08
C ASN A 289 -3.30 5.88 15.57
N PRO A 290 -4.53 6.36 15.87
CA PRO A 290 -4.75 7.74 16.33
C PRO A 290 -3.96 8.10 17.60
N PHE A 291 -3.69 7.13 18.48
CA PHE A 291 -2.86 7.36 19.67
C PHE A 291 -1.40 7.57 19.31
N VAL A 292 -0.88 6.91 18.27
CA VAL A 292 0.49 7.12 17.79
C VAL A 292 0.59 8.44 17.04
N ILE A 293 -0.38 8.74 16.16
CA ILE A 293 -0.44 9.98 15.39
C ILE A 293 -0.45 11.20 16.32
N SER A 294 -1.27 11.16 17.39
CA SER A 294 -1.40 12.28 18.33
C SER A 294 -0.16 12.53 19.22
N GLN A 295 0.86 11.66 19.15
CA GLN A 295 2.12 11.88 19.87
C GLN A 295 3.07 12.84 19.15
N ASN A 296 2.84 13.16 17.87
CA ASN A 296 3.54 14.24 17.19
C ASN A 296 2.77 15.56 17.39
N ASP A 297 3.47 16.59 17.84
CA ASP A 297 2.91 17.93 17.98
C ASP A 297 2.55 18.47 16.60
N ASN A 298 1.43 19.20 16.50
CA ASN A 298 0.96 19.84 15.27
C ASN A 298 0.89 18.89 14.06
N GLN A 299 0.30 17.70 14.24
CA GLN A 299 -0.04 16.85 13.11
C GLN A 299 -1.09 17.53 12.23
N VAL A 300 -0.82 17.65 10.94
CA VAL A 300 -1.74 18.15 9.91
C VAL A 300 -2.07 17.01 8.95
N SER A 301 -3.34 16.60 8.91
CA SER A 301 -3.84 15.56 8.01
C SER A 301 -4.70 16.18 6.92
N ILE A 302 -4.37 15.90 5.66
CA ILE A 302 -5.03 16.47 4.49
C ILE A 302 -5.58 15.32 3.65
N ASN A 303 -6.90 15.29 3.54
CA ASN A 303 -7.66 14.29 2.81
C ASN A 303 -8.66 14.95 1.87
N THR A 304 -9.07 14.21 0.86
CA THR A 304 -10.11 14.62 -0.09
C THR A 304 -11.42 13.90 0.22
N ALA A 305 -12.54 14.52 -0.14
CA ALA A 305 -13.87 13.94 -0.03
C ALA A 305 -14.67 14.20 -1.31
N ILE A 306 -15.73 13.41 -1.52
CA ILE A 306 -16.63 13.56 -2.66
C ILE A 306 -17.69 14.61 -2.32
N GLU A 307 -18.32 14.49 -1.15
CA GLU A 307 -19.41 15.35 -0.70
C GLU A 307 -19.29 15.70 0.78
N ILE A 308 -19.76 16.89 1.14
CA ILE A 308 -19.90 17.37 2.53
C ILE A 308 -21.28 18.00 2.67
N ASP A 309 -22.05 17.59 3.68
CA ASP A 309 -23.36 18.17 3.95
C ASP A 309 -23.28 19.44 4.84
N LEU A 310 -24.39 20.16 4.99
CA LEU A 310 -24.45 21.39 5.79
C LEU A 310 -24.22 21.17 7.30
N SER A 311 -24.29 19.93 7.78
CA SER A 311 -23.98 19.57 9.17
C SER A 311 -22.51 19.21 9.39
N GLY A 312 -21.73 19.09 8.31
CA GLY A 312 -20.32 18.72 8.34
C GLY A 312 -20.06 17.22 8.24
N GLN A 313 -21.06 16.40 7.88
CA GLN A 313 -20.80 14.99 7.56
C GLN A 313 -20.07 14.89 6.21
N VAL A 314 -19.08 14.01 6.15
CA VAL A 314 -18.18 13.85 4.99
C VAL A 314 -18.40 12.48 4.38
N ALA A 315 -18.61 12.43 3.07
CA ALA A 315 -18.66 11.19 2.28
C ALA A 315 -17.46 11.14 1.32
N SER A 316 -16.58 10.15 1.51
CA SER A 316 -15.41 9.89 0.66
C SER A 316 -15.49 8.61 -0.15
N GLU A 317 -16.38 7.70 0.23
CA GLU A 317 -16.38 6.30 -0.25
C GLU A 317 -17.49 5.99 -1.26
N SER A 318 -18.56 6.79 -1.34
CA SER A 318 -19.71 6.47 -2.18
C SER A 318 -20.42 7.71 -2.69
N ILE A 319 -21.13 7.54 -3.81
CA ILE A 319 -22.11 8.51 -4.33
C ILE A 319 -23.49 7.88 -4.15
N GLY A 320 -24.18 8.30 -3.08
CA GLY A 320 -25.39 7.61 -2.64
C GLY A 320 -25.12 6.14 -2.30
N HIS A 321 -25.84 5.23 -2.94
CA HIS A 321 -25.71 3.78 -2.74
C HIS A 321 -24.63 3.13 -3.64
N ILE A 322 -23.98 3.91 -4.50
CA ILE A 322 -22.93 3.42 -5.40
C ILE A 322 -21.59 3.62 -4.71
N GLN A 323 -20.98 2.52 -4.25
CA GLN A 323 -19.61 2.53 -3.75
C GLN A 323 -18.66 3.04 -4.85
N TYR A 324 -17.68 3.88 -4.49
CA TYR A 324 -16.72 4.50 -5.38
C TYR A 324 -15.28 4.23 -4.95
#